data_AF-A0A7S2AMK4-F1
#
_entry.id   AF-A0A7S2AMK4-F1
#
_cell.length_a   1.000
_cell.length_b   1.000
_cell.length_c   1.000
_cell.angle_alpha   90.00
_cell.angle_beta   90.00
_cell.angle_gamma   90.00
#
_symmetry.space_group_name_H-M   'P 1'
#
loop_
_entity.id
_entity.type
_entity.pdbx_description
1 polymer ?
#
loop_
_entity_poly.entity_id
_entity_poly.type
_entity_poly.pdbx_seq_one_letter_code
_entity_poly.pdbx_strand_id
1 'polypeptide(L)'
;IKQLCSCLGPEAVAAAMKAAIDMGWRKEAAKVVVLIADAPPHGLGENGDGFPNGCPDGNDPLELARRMREQGIVCYPVGCEPGLGQFSFARDFLVTLATITKGQAVPLSSATLLADVIIGGAQEEVILERLLDTVHEEVEEEQRAHLEAGGTLEELDDYAVCERVQSKLAARGTRTMNLRHNGKMNAPHAKAMSKNADLSSWRADTEALNAELRATHIHTYASAPRRFRSASFITKPKRPPVPPVPHHLALSPPSPPKRAPKGISMRFSLGGLMPGGSVSSNKTLKKASLERSTSDDDECACAYPSALDYSSALGSMEVKMEESLGATSTWVEEDVISTEQVMRCYTKSKAKRAY
;
A
#
# COMPACT_ATOMS: atom_id res chain seq x y z
N ILE A 1 12.74 19.20 -18.74
CA ILE A 1 11.67 19.19 -17.73
C ILE A 1 12.34 18.73 -16.45
N LYS A 2 12.74 19.69 -15.61
CA LYS A 2 13.58 19.49 -14.43
C LYS A 2 12.71 19.11 -13.25
N GLN A 3 13.11 18.04 -12.57
CA GLN A 3 12.87 17.65 -11.18
C GLN A 3 12.04 18.66 -10.36
N LEU A 4 10.74 18.37 -10.28
CA LEU A 4 9.72 19.06 -9.47
C LEU A 4 9.23 18.08 -8.38
N CYS A 5 10.15 17.36 -7.75
CA CYS A 5 9.85 16.39 -6.68
C CYS A 5 10.80 16.65 -5.51
N SER A 6 10.38 17.46 -4.53
CA SER A 6 11.08 17.55 -3.25
C SER A 6 10.18 18.02 -2.09
N CYS A 7 8.89 17.71 -2.11
CA CYS A 7 7.99 17.93 -0.96
C CYS A 7 6.72 17.05 -1.00
N LEU A 8 6.81 15.78 -1.39
CA LEU A 8 5.76 14.81 -1.06
C LEU A 8 6.03 14.31 0.35
N GLY A 9 5.32 14.88 1.33
CA GLY A 9 5.29 14.35 2.69
C GLY A 9 4.24 13.25 2.83
N PRO A 10 4.11 12.63 4.02
CA PRO A 10 2.96 11.83 4.38
C PRO A 10 1.62 12.52 4.08
N GLU A 11 0.55 11.74 3.93
CA GLU A 11 -0.75 12.20 3.47
C GLU A 11 -1.91 11.82 4.40
N ALA A 12 -3.11 12.34 4.10
CA ALA A 12 -4.33 12.16 4.88
C ALA A 12 -5.00 10.78 4.69
N VAL A 13 -4.22 9.70 4.68
CA VAL A 13 -4.70 8.32 4.51
C VAL A 13 -5.74 7.94 5.58
N ALA A 14 -5.52 8.36 6.84
CA ALA A 14 -6.46 8.09 7.92
C ALA A 14 -7.86 8.70 7.69
N ALA A 15 -7.93 9.89 7.08
CA ALA A 15 -9.20 10.52 6.74
C ALA A 15 -9.95 9.71 5.67
N ALA A 16 -9.24 9.22 4.65
CA ALA A 16 -9.81 8.35 3.63
C ALA A 16 -10.31 7.01 4.21
N MET A 17 -9.55 6.40 5.13
CA MET A 17 -9.96 5.19 5.83
C MET A 17 -11.22 5.42 6.69
N LYS A 18 -11.29 6.55 7.40
CA LYS A 18 -12.48 6.91 8.18
C LYS A 18 -13.70 7.08 7.29
N ALA A 19 -13.57 7.80 6.18
CA ALA A 19 -14.63 7.95 5.20
C ALA A 19 -15.10 6.59 4.66
N ALA A 20 -14.17 5.65 4.41
CA ALA A 20 -14.50 4.32 3.92
C ALA A 20 -15.29 3.47 4.95
N ILE A 21 -14.96 3.58 6.24
CA ILE A 21 -15.70 2.93 7.34
C ILE A 21 -17.13 3.50 7.46
N ASP A 22 -17.26 4.82 7.30
CA ASP A 22 -18.55 5.50 7.46
C ASP A 22 -19.45 5.39 6.22
N MET A 23 -18.98 4.77 5.13
CA MET A 23 -19.82 4.50 3.97
C MET A 23 -20.98 3.59 4.37
N GLY A 24 -22.16 3.83 3.77
CA GLY A 24 -23.37 3.04 3.99
C GLY A 24 -23.31 1.65 3.35
N TRP A 25 -22.37 0.80 3.78
CA TRP A 25 -22.21 -0.55 3.30
C TRP A 25 -23.46 -1.39 3.58
N ARG A 26 -23.85 -2.23 2.61
CA ARG A 26 -24.88 -3.23 2.85
C ARG A 26 -24.34 -4.26 3.85
N LYS A 27 -25.14 -4.61 4.87
CA LYS A 27 -24.75 -5.53 5.95
C LYS A 27 -24.15 -6.83 5.41
N GLU A 28 -24.85 -7.46 4.47
CA GLU A 28 -24.45 -8.77 3.91
C GLU A 28 -23.52 -8.72 2.69
N ALA A 29 -23.10 -7.54 2.22
CA ALA A 29 -22.20 -7.48 1.06
C ALA A 29 -20.77 -7.92 1.43
N ALA A 30 -20.07 -8.48 0.44
CA ALA A 30 -18.61 -8.47 0.41
C ALA A 30 -18.15 -7.01 0.33
N LYS A 31 -17.30 -6.58 1.28
CA LYS A 31 -16.83 -5.20 1.40
C LYS A 31 -15.33 -5.15 1.13
N VAL A 32 -14.97 -4.52 0.02
CA VAL A 32 -13.58 -4.43 -0.44
C VAL A 32 -13.21 -2.97 -0.61
N VAL A 33 -12.08 -2.58 -0.02
CA VAL A 33 -11.45 -1.27 -0.21
C VAL A 33 -10.13 -1.50 -0.92
N VAL A 34 -9.88 -0.76 -1.99
CA VAL A 34 -8.56 -0.71 -2.65
C VAL A 34 -7.95 0.65 -2.30
N LEU A 35 -6.94 0.65 -1.43
CA LEU A 35 -6.23 1.86 -1.01
C LEU A 35 -5.03 2.05 -1.94
N ILE A 36 -4.97 3.11 -2.72
CA ILE A 36 -3.85 3.38 -3.63
C ILE A 36 -3.06 4.54 -3.06
N ALA A 37 -1.76 4.35 -2.83
CA ALA A 37 -0.92 5.37 -2.21
C ALA A 37 0.52 5.32 -2.72
N ASP A 38 1.11 6.49 -2.95
CA ASP A 38 2.55 6.72 -3.15
C ASP A 38 3.22 7.33 -1.90
N ALA A 39 2.44 7.60 -0.84
CA ALA A 39 2.89 8.12 0.45
C ALA A 39 2.16 7.47 1.65
N PRO A 40 2.79 7.42 2.84
CA PRO A 40 2.20 6.88 4.06
C PRO A 40 1.19 7.83 4.74
N PRO A 41 0.43 7.37 5.75
CA PRO A 41 -0.31 8.26 6.63
C PRO A 41 0.62 9.20 7.42
N HIS A 42 0.10 10.39 7.73
CA HIS A 42 0.63 11.22 8.82
C HIS A 42 0.76 10.45 10.15
N GLY A 43 1.77 10.80 10.94
CA GLY A 43 2.02 10.23 12.27
C GLY A 43 2.84 8.95 12.28
N LEU A 44 3.34 8.50 11.12
CA LEU A 44 4.12 7.26 11.00
C LEU A 44 5.59 7.39 11.44
N GLY A 45 6.08 8.62 11.63
CA GLY A 45 7.49 8.90 11.96
C GLY A 45 8.38 9.15 10.75
N GLU A 46 7.80 9.59 9.64
CA GLU A 46 8.50 9.88 8.39
C GLU A 46 9.07 11.31 8.36
N ASN A 47 10.13 11.49 7.59
CA ASN A 47 10.69 12.82 7.35
C ASN A 47 9.72 13.64 6.48
N GLY A 48 9.63 14.95 6.76
CA GLY A 48 8.76 15.86 6.00
C GLY A 48 7.27 15.76 6.35
N ASP A 49 6.93 15.09 7.46
CA ASP A 49 5.56 15.04 7.96
C ASP A 49 5.12 16.38 8.58
N GLY A 50 4.16 17.04 7.93
CA GLY A 50 3.52 18.26 8.45
C GLY A 50 2.59 18.00 9.64
N PHE A 51 2.22 16.74 9.88
CA PHE A 51 1.35 16.31 10.97
C PHE A 51 1.95 15.11 11.71
N PRO A 52 3.12 15.28 12.37
CA PRO A 52 3.87 14.18 12.99
C PRO A 52 3.15 13.51 14.16
N ASN A 53 2.10 14.12 14.68
CA ASN A 53 1.24 13.56 15.72
C ASN A 53 0.02 12.80 15.16
N GLY A 54 -0.07 12.61 13.84
CA GLY A 54 -1.17 11.91 13.18
C GLY A 54 -2.24 12.84 12.62
N CYS A 55 -3.38 12.26 12.26
CA CYS A 55 -4.52 12.98 11.66
C CYS A 55 -5.05 14.08 12.61
N PRO A 56 -5.23 15.34 12.15
CA PRO A 56 -5.79 16.42 12.96
C PRO A 56 -7.18 16.13 13.55
N ASP A 57 -7.95 15.27 12.88
CA ASP A 57 -9.29 14.86 13.33
C ASP A 57 -9.26 13.75 14.39
N GLY A 58 -8.07 13.35 14.87
CA GLY A 58 -7.89 12.32 15.90
C GLY A 58 -8.08 10.88 15.40
N ASN A 59 -8.12 10.66 14.08
CA ASN A 59 -8.26 9.33 13.49
C ASN A 59 -6.90 8.62 13.39
N ASP A 60 -6.73 7.51 14.09
CA ASP A 60 -5.55 6.65 13.97
C ASP A 60 -5.75 5.54 12.91
N PRO A 61 -4.84 5.39 11.93
CA PRO A 61 -5.04 4.42 10.85
C PRO A 61 -4.91 2.96 11.29
N LEU A 62 -4.16 2.62 12.36
CA LEU A 62 -4.11 1.23 12.87
C LEU A 62 -5.40 0.88 13.62
N GLU A 63 -5.96 1.82 14.37
CA GLU A 63 -7.30 1.65 14.97
C GLU A 63 -8.37 1.50 13.88
N LEU A 64 -8.34 2.36 12.85
CA LEU A 64 -9.28 2.28 11.73
C LEU A 64 -9.14 0.96 10.97
N ALA A 65 -7.92 0.43 10.79
CA ALA A 65 -7.72 -0.90 10.18
C ALA A 65 -8.43 -2.01 10.97
N ARG A 66 -8.41 -1.95 12.30
CA ARG A 66 -9.13 -2.93 13.15
C ARG A 66 -10.63 -2.76 13.05
N ARG A 67 -11.12 -1.51 13.01
CA ARG A 67 -12.55 -1.21 12.77
C ARG A 67 -13.01 -1.69 11.39
N MET A 68 -12.19 -1.54 10.35
CA MET A 68 -12.46 -2.12 9.03
C MET A 68 -12.63 -3.64 9.13
N ARG A 69 -11.70 -4.33 9.80
CA ARG A 69 -11.78 -5.77 10.05
C ARG A 69 -13.07 -6.16 10.79
N GLU A 70 -13.43 -5.44 11.84
CA GLU A 70 -14.65 -5.68 12.63
C GLU A 70 -15.93 -5.51 11.81
N GLN A 71 -15.96 -4.59 10.85
CA GLN A 71 -17.08 -4.42 9.91
C GLN A 71 -17.05 -5.39 8.71
N GLY A 72 -16.06 -6.29 8.67
CA GLY A 72 -15.83 -7.21 7.56
C GLY A 72 -15.39 -6.51 6.27
N ILE A 73 -14.74 -5.35 6.39
CA ILE A 73 -14.13 -4.61 5.28
C ILE A 73 -12.68 -5.10 5.11
N VAL A 74 -12.41 -5.66 3.94
CA VAL A 74 -11.06 -6.10 3.56
C VAL A 74 -10.38 -5.01 2.74
N CYS A 75 -9.14 -4.69 3.07
CA CYS A 75 -8.35 -3.69 2.35
C CYS A 75 -7.28 -4.37 1.48
N TYR A 76 -7.17 -3.93 0.23
CA TYR A 76 -6.09 -4.24 -0.70
C TYR A 76 -5.25 -2.98 -0.93
N PRO A 77 -4.20 -2.76 -0.12
CA PRO A 77 -3.31 -1.62 -0.30
C PRO A 77 -2.44 -1.79 -1.54
N VAL A 78 -2.37 -0.74 -2.36
CA VAL A 78 -1.61 -0.66 -3.59
C VAL A 78 -0.54 0.39 -3.41
N GLY A 79 0.72 -0.06 -3.34
CA GLY A 79 1.88 0.82 -3.19
C GLY A 79 2.44 1.24 -4.54
N CYS A 80 2.45 2.53 -4.82
CA CYS A 80 3.00 3.06 -6.08
C CYS A 80 4.53 3.14 -6.02
N GLU A 81 5.22 2.23 -6.71
CA GLU A 81 6.68 2.17 -6.76
C GLU A 81 7.22 2.91 -8.00
N PRO A 82 8.40 3.57 -7.92
CA PRO A 82 9.33 3.63 -6.77
C PRO A 82 8.99 4.71 -5.73
N GLY A 83 7.91 5.49 -5.92
CA GLY A 83 7.57 6.65 -5.09
C GLY A 83 7.41 6.30 -3.60
N LEU A 84 6.75 5.19 -3.31
CA LEU A 84 6.57 4.72 -1.92
C LEU A 84 7.90 4.38 -1.23
N GLY A 85 8.91 3.99 -1.99
CA GLY A 85 10.22 3.56 -1.48
C GLY A 85 11.08 4.66 -0.87
N GLN A 86 10.69 5.94 -1.01
CA GLN A 86 11.38 7.06 -0.37
C GLN A 86 11.08 7.18 1.14
N PHE A 87 10.04 6.48 1.61
CA PHE A 87 9.58 6.51 3.00
C PHE A 87 10.06 5.25 3.74
N SER A 88 10.45 5.41 5.00
CA SER A 88 11.11 4.37 5.80
C SER A 88 10.16 3.25 6.21
N PHE A 89 8.91 3.59 6.49
CA PHE A 89 7.89 2.70 7.07
C PHE A 89 6.62 2.61 6.21
N ALA A 90 6.54 3.29 5.06
CA ALA A 90 5.33 3.28 4.24
C ALA A 90 4.97 1.87 3.74
N ARG A 91 5.96 1.09 3.30
CA ARG A 91 5.75 -0.32 2.92
C ARG A 91 5.29 -1.15 4.10
N ASP A 92 5.89 -0.95 5.27
CA ASP A 92 5.48 -1.62 6.50
C ASP A 92 4.02 -1.34 6.83
N PHE A 93 3.61 -0.08 6.75
CA PHE A 93 2.23 0.33 6.98
C PHE A 93 1.25 -0.35 6.01
N LEU A 94 1.53 -0.36 4.70
CA LEU A 94 0.65 -1.01 3.73
C LEU A 94 0.53 -2.52 3.98
N VAL A 95 1.64 -3.20 4.28
CA VAL A 95 1.63 -4.64 4.62
C VAL A 95 0.89 -4.88 5.95
N THR A 96 1.08 -4.03 6.96
CA THR A 96 0.35 -4.11 8.23
C THR A 96 -1.15 -3.93 8.02
N LEU A 97 -1.57 -2.95 7.22
CA LEU A 97 -2.98 -2.71 6.89
C LEU A 97 -3.62 -3.92 6.20
N ALA A 98 -2.95 -4.50 5.21
CA ALA A 98 -3.38 -5.73 4.56
C ALA A 98 -3.49 -6.89 5.56
N THR A 99 -2.50 -7.04 6.45
CA THR A 99 -2.47 -8.12 7.45
C THR A 99 -3.63 -8.00 8.44
N ILE A 100 -3.92 -6.80 8.94
CA ILE A 100 -5.01 -6.57 9.90
C ILE A 100 -6.35 -6.84 9.22
N THR A 101 -6.58 -6.28 8.04
CA THR A 101 -7.85 -6.39 7.30
C THR A 101 -7.99 -7.71 6.53
N LYS A 102 -6.99 -8.60 6.61
CA LYS A 102 -6.92 -9.89 5.91
C LYS A 102 -6.94 -9.79 4.38
N GLY A 103 -6.52 -8.66 3.81
CA GLY A 103 -6.31 -8.52 2.37
C GLY A 103 -4.86 -8.71 1.97
N GLN A 104 -4.46 -8.10 0.84
CA GLN A 104 -3.13 -8.23 0.27
C GLN A 104 -2.56 -6.88 -0.14
N ALA A 105 -1.31 -6.60 0.25
CA ALA A 105 -0.58 -5.44 -0.21
C ALA A 105 0.11 -5.75 -1.54
N VAL A 106 -0.11 -4.89 -2.55
CA VAL A 106 0.39 -5.09 -3.91
C VAL A 106 1.28 -3.90 -4.29
N PRO A 107 2.61 -4.07 -4.45
CA PRO A 107 3.45 -3.02 -4.98
C PRO A 107 3.24 -2.95 -6.50
N LEU A 108 2.93 -1.79 -7.06
CA LEU A 108 2.75 -1.60 -8.50
C LEU A 108 3.83 -0.70 -9.07
N SER A 109 4.46 -1.15 -10.16
CA SER A 109 5.37 -0.33 -10.98
C SER A 109 4.64 0.47 -12.08
N SER A 110 3.39 0.12 -12.37
CA SER A 110 2.58 0.72 -13.43
C SER A 110 1.09 0.72 -13.08
N ALA A 111 0.42 1.85 -13.35
CA ALA A 111 -1.02 1.98 -13.20
C ALA A 111 -1.83 1.08 -14.15
N THR A 112 -1.20 0.52 -15.19
CA THR A 112 -1.87 -0.40 -16.13
C THR A 112 -2.34 -1.69 -15.45
N LEU A 113 -1.70 -2.10 -14.35
CA LEU A 113 -2.02 -3.31 -13.58
C LEU A 113 -3.12 -3.07 -12.53
N LEU A 114 -3.50 -1.81 -12.30
CA LEU A 114 -4.45 -1.47 -11.24
C LEU A 114 -5.83 -2.09 -11.47
N ALA A 115 -6.27 -2.17 -12.73
CA ALA A 115 -7.55 -2.78 -13.08
C ALA A 115 -7.59 -4.27 -12.69
N ASP A 116 -6.49 -5.00 -12.91
CA ASP A 116 -6.37 -6.41 -12.56
C ASP A 116 -6.37 -6.61 -11.04
N VAL A 117 -5.72 -5.70 -10.28
CA VAL A 117 -5.77 -5.72 -8.81
C VAL A 117 -7.19 -5.50 -8.30
N ILE A 118 -7.90 -4.51 -8.85
CA ILE A 118 -9.30 -4.22 -8.45
C ILE A 118 -10.20 -5.42 -8.74
N ILE A 119 -10.12 -5.97 -9.96
CA ILE A 119 -10.96 -7.10 -10.38
C ILE A 119 -10.59 -8.35 -9.58
N GLY A 120 -9.30 -8.65 -9.46
CA GLY A 120 -8.80 -9.84 -8.77
C GLY A 120 -9.10 -9.84 -7.27
N GLY A 121 -8.85 -8.72 -6.60
CA GLY A 121 -9.21 -8.56 -5.18
C GLY A 121 -10.71 -8.67 -4.94
N ALA A 122 -11.54 -8.14 -5.85
CA ALA A 122 -13.00 -8.30 -5.78
C ALA A 122 -13.45 -9.76 -6.03
N GLN A 123 -12.84 -10.46 -6.99
CA GLN A 123 -13.15 -11.86 -7.27
C GLN A 123 -12.80 -12.78 -6.10
N GLU A 124 -11.61 -12.61 -5.53
CA GLU A 124 -11.16 -13.33 -4.33
C GLU A 124 -12.17 -13.16 -3.18
N GLU A 125 -12.52 -11.91 -2.87
CA GLU A 125 -13.45 -11.62 -1.77
C GLU A 125 -14.87 -12.12 -2.02
N VAL A 126 -15.40 -12.01 -3.24
CA VAL A 126 -16.73 -12.53 -3.56
C VAL A 126 -16.80 -14.05 -3.42
N ILE A 127 -15.73 -14.77 -3.76
CA ILE A 127 -15.69 -16.23 -3.62
C ILE A 127 -15.55 -16.64 -2.16
N LEU A 128 -14.67 -15.98 -1.40
CA LEU A 128 -14.55 -16.23 0.04
C LEU A 128 -15.85 -15.91 0.79
N GLU A 129 -16.57 -14.86 0.38
CA GLU A 129 -17.87 -14.49 0.95
C GLU A 129 -18.89 -15.64 0.84
N ARG A 130 -18.88 -16.38 -0.27
CA ARG A 130 -19.79 -17.52 -0.48
C ARG A 130 -19.45 -18.73 0.37
N LEU A 131 -18.20 -18.82 0.85
CA LEU A 131 -17.71 -19.93 1.65
C LEU A 131 -17.81 -19.66 3.15
N LEU A 132 -18.24 -18.46 3.58
CA LEU A 132 -18.25 -18.09 5.00
C LEU A 132 -19.06 -19.06 5.87
N ASP A 133 -20.27 -19.38 5.46
CA ASP A 133 -21.14 -20.27 6.24
C ASP A 133 -20.61 -21.71 6.25
N THR A 134 -20.19 -22.23 5.10
CA THR A 134 -19.59 -23.57 5.01
C THR A 134 -18.33 -23.70 5.86
N VAL A 135 -17.42 -22.73 5.80
CA VAL A 135 -16.21 -22.74 6.63
C VAL A 135 -16.56 -22.64 8.10
N HIS A 136 -17.52 -21.80 8.46
CA HIS A 136 -17.93 -21.64 9.85
C HIS A 136 -18.52 -22.94 10.42
N GLU A 137 -19.43 -23.58 9.69
CA GLU A 137 -20.02 -24.87 10.09
C GLU A 137 -18.96 -25.95 10.28
N GLU A 138 -18.01 -26.08 9.34
CA GLU A 138 -16.92 -27.06 9.45
C GLU A 138 -15.99 -26.79 10.65
N VAL A 139 -15.73 -25.52 10.97
CA VAL A 139 -14.95 -25.15 12.16
C VAL A 139 -15.72 -25.48 13.44
N GLU A 140 -17.01 -25.18 13.51
CA GLU A 140 -17.84 -25.52 14.68
C GLU A 140 -17.95 -27.04 14.88
N GLU A 141 -18.04 -27.81 13.80
CA GLU A 141 -18.03 -29.28 13.86
C GLU A 141 -16.69 -29.82 14.41
N GLU A 142 -15.56 -29.30 13.95
CA GLU A 142 -14.23 -29.68 14.47
C GLU A 142 -14.06 -29.31 15.96
N GLN A 143 -14.54 -28.14 16.36
CA GLN A 143 -14.52 -27.73 17.76
C GLN A 143 -15.42 -28.64 18.62
N ARG A 144 -16.62 -28.98 18.13
CA ARG A 144 -17.53 -29.90 18.82
C ARG A 144 -16.92 -31.29 19.00
N ALA A 145 -16.32 -31.84 17.94
CA ALA A 145 -15.66 -33.14 17.99
C ALA A 145 -14.51 -33.17 19.02
N HIS A 146 -13.75 -32.08 19.13
CA HIS A 146 -12.70 -31.97 20.15
C HIS A 146 -13.26 -31.96 21.58
N LEU A 147 -14.38 -31.25 21.81
CA LEU A 147 -15.04 -31.25 23.11
C LEU A 147 -15.61 -32.63 23.47
N GLU A 148 -16.19 -33.35 22.51
CA GLU A 148 -16.68 -34.72 22.70
C GLU A 148 -15.56 -35.72 23.01
N ALA A 149 -14.35 -35.48 22.48
CA ALA A 149 -13.14 -36.24 22.80
C ALA A 149 -12.57 -35.92 24.20
N GLY A 150 -13.20 -35.04 24.97
CA GLY A 150 -12.82 -34.68 26.33
C GLY A 150 -11.80 -33.54 26.44
N GLY A 151 -11.50 -32.84 25.35
CA GLY A 151 -10.67 -31.63 25.37
C GLY A 151 -11.46 -30.38 25.73
N THR A 152 -10.78 -29.24 25.84
CA THR A 152 -11.39 -27.93 26.15
C THR A 152 -11.17 -26.92 25.02
N LEU A 153 -12.05 -25.90 24.92
CA LEU A 153 -11.86 -24.81 23.93
C LEU A 153 -10.57 -24.01 24.15
N GLU A 154 -10.06 -23.97 25.38
CA GLU A 154 -8.83 -23.25 25.73
C GLU A 154 -7.57 -23.96 25.21
N GLU A 155 -7.63 -25.27 25.02
CA GLU A 155 -6.55 -26.09 24.47
C GLU A 155 -6.57 -26.14 22.93
N LEU A 156 -7.65 -25.65 22.31
CA LEU A 156 -7.83 -25.63 20.87
C LEU A 156 -7.10 -24.45 20.22
N ASP A 157 -6.05 -24.77 19.49
CA ASP A 157 -5.45 -23.82 18.57
C ASP A 157 -6.35 -23.62 17.34
N ASP A 158 -6.91 -22.41 17.20
CA ASP A 158 -7.72 -21.98 16.06
C ASP A 158 -6.98 -22.26 14.72
N TYR A 159 -5.64 -22.16 14.69
CA TYR A 159 -4.87 -22.47 13.49
C TYR A 159 -4.89 -23.96 13.15
N ALA A 160 -4.62 -24.83 14.12
CA ALA A 160 -4.73 -26.28 13.93
C ALA A 160 -6.15 -26.72 13.51
N VAL A 161 -7.19 -26.07 14.02
CA VAL A 161 -8.58 -26.32 13.57
C VAL A 161 -8.75 -25.90 12.11
N CYS A 162 -8.30 -24.70 11.73
CA CYS A 162 -8.38 -24.22 10.36
C CYS A 162 -7.61 -25.12 9.37
N GLU A 163 -6.47 -25.70 9.78
CA GLU A 163 -5.71 -26.64 8.95
C GLU A 163 -6.46 -27.95 8.69
N ARG A 164 -7.16 -28.49 9.72
CA ARG A 164 -8.02 -29.67 9.55
C ARG A 164 -9.21 -29.37 8.64
N VAL A 165 -9.87 -28.23 8.83
CA VAL A 165 -10.97 -27.79 7.95
C VAL A 165 -10.48 -27.57 6.53
N GLN A 166 -9.30 -26.95 6.35
CA GLN A 166 -8.68 -26.79 5.05
C GLN A 166 -8.47 -28.15 4.36
N SER A 167 -7.94 -29.13 5.07
CA SER A 167 -7.72 -30.47 4.53
C SER A 167 -9.03 -31.15 4.07
N LYS A 168 -10.11 -30.99 4.84
CA LYS A 168 -11.45 -31.48 4.45
C LYS A 168 -11.97 -30.78 3.20
N LEU A 169 -11.90 -29.46 3.16
CA LEU A 169 -12.39 -28.67 2.02
C LEU A 169 -11.56 -28.94 0.75
N ALA A 170 -10.25 -29.12 0.91
CA ALA A 170 -9.34 -29.53 -0.16
C ALA A 170 -9.68 -30.92 -0.71
N ALA A 171 -9.96 -31.90 0.17
CA ALA A 171 -10.37 -33.24 -0.24
C ALA A 171 -11.70 -33.26 -1.02
N ARG A 172 -12.58 -32.28 -0.76
CA ARG A 172 -13.83 -32.06 -1.51
C ARG A 172 -13.63 -31.29 -2.82
N GLY A 173 -12.42 -30.84 -3.11
CA GLY A 173 -12.12 -30.03 -4.30
C GLY A 173 -12.65 -28.60 -4.20
N THR A 174 -12.74 -28.03 -2.99
CA THR A 174 -13.15 -26.63 -2.80
C THR A 174 -12.07 -25.70 -3.33
N ARG A 175 -12.42 -24.88 -4.32
CA ARG A 175 -11.52 -23.93 -4.98
C ARG A 175 -11.92 -22.50 -4.72
N THR A 176 -10.93 -21.63 -4.74
CA THR A 176 -11.06 -20.17 -4.56
C THR A 176 -10.31 -19.44 -5.67
N MET A 177 -10.52 -18.14 -5.76
CA MET A 177 -9.76 -17.25 -6.63
C MET A 177 -8.73 -16.50 -5.79
N ASN A 178 -7.49 -16.42 -6.26
CA ASN A 178 -6.41 -15.73 -5.58
C ASN A 178 -5.80 -14.67 -6.49
N LEU A 179 -5.70 -13.43 -6.01
CA LEU A 179 -4.90 -12.41 -6.67
C LEU A 179 -3.40 -12.75 -6.53
N ARG A 180 -2.75 -12.94 -7.67
CA ARG A 180 -1.30 -13.17 -7.75
C ARG A 180 -0.61 -11.98 -8.39
N HIS A 181 0.62 -11.74 -7.97
CA HIS A 181 1.52 -10.79 -8.60
C HIS A 181 2.96 -11.23 -8.44
N ASN A 182 3.83 -10.75 -9.33
CA ASN A 182 5.27 -11.00 -9.25
C ASN A 182 6.04 -9.94 -8.44
N GLY A 183 5.34 -8.91 -7.95
CA GLY A 183 5.95 -7.88 -7.10
C GLY A 183 6.26 -8.38 -5.69
N LYS A 184 7.19 -7.70 -5.03
CA LYS A 184 7.57 -7.96 -3.63
C LYS A 184 7.71 -6.64 -2.89
N MET A 185 6.96 -6.49 -1.80
CA MET A 185 7.05 -5.35 -0.89
C MET A 185 7.92 -5.75 0.30
N ASN A 186 9.11 -5.17 0.45
CA ASN A 186 9.95 -5.39 1.62
C ASN A 186 9.41 -4.55 2.78
N ALA A 187 8.97 -5.24 3.84
CA ALA A 187 8.29 -4.68 4.99
C ALA A 187 8.76 -5.41 6.28
N PRO A 188 10.01 -5.18 6.72
CA PRO A 188 10.61 -5.92 7.83
C PRO A 188 9.96 -5.63 9.19
N HIS A 189 9.30 -4.48 9.31
CA HIS A 189 8.70 -3.98 10.53
C HIS A 189 7.19 -4.19 10.60
N ALA A 190 6.53 -4.59 9.51
CA ALA A 190 5.07 -4.75 9.45
C ALA A 190 4.50 -5.66 10.55
N LYS A 191 5.22 -6.74 10.91
CA LYS A 191 4.82 -7.66 11.99
C LYS A 191 4.95 -7.04 13.38
N ALA A 192 5.90 -6.14 13.59
CA ALA A 192 6.02 -5.40 14.85
C ALA A 192 4.95 -4.31 14.93
N MET A 193 4.74 -3.57 13.84
CA MET A 193 3.72 -2.53 13.73
C MET A 193 2.30 -3.08 13.93
N SER A 194 1.98 -4.28 13.43
CA SER A 194 0.63 -4.86 13.60
C SER A 194 0.25 -5.18 15.06
N LYS A 195 1.25 -5.31 15.95
CA LYS A 195 1.04 -5.53 17.39
C LYS A 195 0.70 -4.25 18.15
N ASN A 196 1.06 -3.10 17.59
CA ASN A 196 0.87 -1.80 18.21
C ASN A 196 -0.57 -1.33 18.08
N ALA A 197 -1.16 -0.80 19.16
CA ALA A 197 -2.56 -0.37 19.16
C ALA A 197 -2.79 0.81 18.20
N ASP A 198 -1.86 1.76 18.16
CA ASP A 198 -1.95 3.00 17.40
C ASP A 198 -0.56 3.41 16.88
N LEU A 199 -0.49 4.44 16.04
CA LEU A 199 0.78 4.95 15.51
C LEU A 199 1.63 5.65 16.57
N SER A 200 1.05 6.12 17.67
CA SER A 200 1.82 6.75 18.75
C SER A 200 2.64 5.70 19.52
N SER A 201 2.05 4.53 19.80
CA SER A 201 2.74 3.41 20.43
C SER A 201 3.78 2.83 19.49
N TRP A 202 3.47 2.71 18.19
CA TRP A 202 4.44 2.33 17.17
C TRP A 202 5.65 3.26 17.15
N ARG A 203 5.43 4.58 17.17
CA ARG A 203 6.54 5.56 17.18
C ARG A 203 7.42 5.38 18.41
N ALA A 204 6.84 5.16 19.59
CA ALA A 204 7.60 4.91 20.82
C ALA A 204 8.49 3.66 20.69
N ASP A 205 7.97 2.57 20.13
CA ASP A 205 8.73 1.34 19.86
C ASP A 205 9.82 1.56 18.81
N THR A 206 9.52 2.32 17.75
CA THR A 206 10.50 2.57 16.67
C THR A 206 11.61 3.52 17.07
N GLU A 207 11.42 4.44 18.01
CA GLU A 207 12.51 5.30 18.45
C GLU A 207 13.62 4.45 19.10
N ALA A 208 13.27 3.34 19.77
CA ALA A 208 14.23 2.38 20.29
C ALA A 208 14.98 1.63 19.15
N LEU A 209 14.26 1.18 18.11
CA LEU A 209 14.84 0.56 16.91
C LEU A 209 15.74 1.52 16.13
N ASN A 210 15.28 2.75 15.92
CA ASN A 210 16.02 3.80 15.22
C ASN A 210 17.24 4.27 16.02
N ALA A 211 17.18 4.29 17.36
CA ALA A 211 18.34 4.57 18.20
C ALA A 211 19.43 3.50 18.10
N GLU A 212 19.06 2.21 18.00
CA GLU A 212 19.99 1.10 17.82
C GLU A 212 20.67 1.13 16.43
N LEU A 213 19.89 1.43 15.38
CA LEU A 213 20.39 1.67 14.02
C LEU A 213 21.32 2.90 13.94
N ARG A 214 20.97 4.00 14.61
CA ARG A 214 21.83 5.20 14.70
C ARG A 214 23.11 4.92 15.49
N ALA A 215 23.05 4.15 16.59
CA ALA A 215 24.21 3.80 17.41
C ALA A 215 25.22 2.90 16.68
N THR A 216 24.72 1.93 15.91
CA THR A 216 25.54 1.06 15.06
C THR A 216 26.17 1.83 13.89
N HIS A 217 25.46 2.83 13.34
CA HIS A 217 26.00 3.74 12.33
C HIS A 217 27.09 4.67 12.88
N ILE A 218 26.93 5.21 14.11
CA ILE A 218 27.95 6.09 14.74
C ILE A 218 29.25 5.33 15.04
N HIS A 219 29.19 4.05 15.43
CA HIS A 219 30.37 3.25 15.72
C HIS A 219 31.25 2.99 14.47
N THR A 220 30.66 2.96 13.27
CA THR A 220 31.40 2.78 12.03
C THR A 220 32.18 4.05 11.61
N TYR A 221 31.73 5.24 12.02
CA TYR A 221 32.43 6.52 11.76
C TYR A 221 33.44 6.91 12.84
N ALA A 222 33.25 6.49 14.09
CA ALA A 222 34.19 6.80 15.17
C ALA A 222 35.49 6.00 15.11
N SER A 223 35.53 4.89 14.35
CA SER A 223 36.70 3.99 14.26
C SER A 223 37.56 4.19 13.00
N ALA A 224 37.24 5.14 12.12
CA ALA A 224 38.09 5.44 10.96
C ALA A 224 39.33 6.26 11.39
N PRO A 225 40.57 5.73 11.27
CA PRO A 225 41.76 6.47 11.67
C PRO A 225 41.98 7.68 10.75
N ARG A 226 41.95 8.89 11.31
CA ARG A 226 42.29 10.14 10.61
C ARG A 226 43.75 10.10 10.18
N ARG A 227 44.04 9.65 8.95
CA ARG A 227 45.35 9.89 8.32
C ARG A 227 45.39 11.32 7.83
N PHE A 228 46.00 12.19 8.63
CA PHE A 228 46.43 13.52 8.21
C PHE A 228 47.50 13.34 7.12
N ARG A 229 47.15 13.61 5.85
CA ARG A 229 48.13 13.75 4.77
C ARG A 229 48.26 15.24 4.46
N SER A 230 49.37 15.83 4.87
CA SER A 230 49.83 17.14 4.39
C SER A 230 50.03 17.09 2.88
N ALA A 231 49.24 17.85 2.12
CA ALA A 231 49.41 17.98 0.68
C ALA A 231 50.38 19.14 0.38
N SER A 232 51.55 18.79 -0.16
CA SER A 232 52.51 19.70 -0.77
C SER A 232 51.96 20.25 -2.09
N PHE A 233 52.20 21.53 -2.34
CA PHE A 233 51.83 22.28 -3.53
C PHE A 233 52.36 21.62 -4.83
N ILE A 234 51.46 21.30 -5.76
CA ILE A 234 51.79 21.01 -7.16
C ILE A 234 50.92 21.90 -8.05
N THR A 235 51.58 22.78 -8.79
CA THR A 235 51.00 23.71 -9.76
C THR A 235 50.54 22.97 -11.03
N LYS A 236 49.32 23.23 -11.50
CA LYS A 236 48.78 22.70 -12.78
C LYS A 236 49.19 23.58 -13.97
N PRO A 237 49.45 23.02 -15.18
CA PRO A 237 49.70 23.81 -16.38
C PRO A 237 48.40 24.27 -17.08
N LYS A 238 48.47 25.44 -17.74
CA LYS A 238 47.41 26.14 -18.49
C LYS A 238 46.99 25.37 -19.77
N ARG A 239 45.68 25.33 -20.07
CA ARG A 239 45.13 24.95 -21.39
C ARG A 239 45.07 26.16 -22.35
N PRO A 240 45.22 25.96 -23.68
CA PRO A 240 45.09 27.03 -24.67
C PRO A 240 43.61 27.30 -25.05
N PRO A 241 43.30 28.49 -25.64
CA PRO A 241 41.94 28.92 -25.95
C PRO A 241 41.39 28.34 -27.27
N VAL A 242 40.07 28.17 -27.33
CA VAL A 242 39.28 27.68 -28.47
C VAL A 242 38.81 28.86 -29.35
N PRO A 243 38.82 28.76 -30.70
CA PRO A 243 38.36 29.84 -31.58
C PRO A 243 36.82 29.88 -31.75
N PRO A 244 36.24 31.03 -32.15
CA PRO A 244 34.79 31.22 -32.28
C PRO A 244 34.21 30.63 -33.57
N VAL A 245 32.99 30.09 -33.48
CA VAL A 245 32.21 29.55 -34.62
C VAL A 245 31.27 30.64 -35.17
N PRO A 246 31.16 30.82 -36.50
CA PRO A 246 30.27 31.82 -37.10
C PRO A 246 28.80 31.38 -37.13
N HIS A 247 27.91 32.34 -36.84
CA HIS A 247 26.47 32.25 -37.03
C HIS A 247 26.12 32.22 -38.52
N HIS A 248 25.28 31.28 -38.94
CA HIS A 248 24.17 31.43 -39.89
C HIS A 248 23.59 30.04 -40.16
N LEU A 249 22.28 29.84 -39.93
CA LEU A 249 21.36 29.23 -40.89
C LEU A 249 19.92 29.21 -40.33
N ALA A 250 18.99 29.39 -41.27
CA ALA A 250 17.60 29.78 -41.15
C ALA A 250 16.71 28.85 -40.29
N LEU A 251 15.82 29.49 -39.53
CA LEU A 251 14.64 28.88 -38.90
C LEU A 251 13.60 28.53 -39.99
N SER A 252 13.19 27.26 -40.04
CA SER A 252 11.94 26.85 -40.70
C SER A 252 10.89 26.55 -39.60
N PRO A 253 9.63 26.98 -39.76
CA PRO A 253 8.61 26.79 -38.72
C PRO A 253 8.09 25.34 -38.67
N PRO A 254 7.71 24.82 -37.49
CA PRO A 254 7.19 23.47 -37.35
C PRO A 254 5.71 23.37 -37.76
N SER A 255 5.37 22.28 -38.46
CA SER A 255 4.01 21.89 -38.84
C SER A 255 3.15 21.47 -37.63
N PRO A 256 1.82 21.69 -37.65
CA PRO A 256 0.94 21.40 -36.53
C PRO A 256 0.65 19.88 -36.35
N PRO A 257 0.38 19.42 -35.11
CA PRO A 257 0.12 18.01 -34.84
C PRO A 257 -1.25 17.53 -35.35
N LYS A 258 -1.26 16.31 -35.90
CA LYS A 258 -2.45 15.62 -36.42
C LYS A 258 -3.37 15.15 -35.30
N ARG A 259 -4.67 15.32 -35.54
CA ARG A 259 -5.84 14.90 -34.74
C ARG A 259 -5.76 13.46 -34.19
N ALA A 260 -6.28 13.30 -32.97
CA ALA A 260 -6.64 12.05 -32.33
C ALA A 260 -7.68 11.25 -33.14
N PRO A 261 -7.60 9.91 -33.20
CA PRO A 261 -8.69 9.07 -33.67
C PRO A 261 -9.79 8.94 -32.61
N LYS A 262 -10.99 8.84 -33.15
CA LYS A 262 -12.31 8.90 -32.50
C LYS A 262 -12.62 7.63 -31.71
N GLY A 263 -13.59 7.79 -30.80
CA GLY A 263 -14.10 6.80 -29.86
C GLY A 263 -14.34 5.41 -30.44
N ILE A 264 -13.91 4.41 -29.67
CA ILE A 264 -14.39 3.04 -29.75
C ILE A 264 -15.61 2.96 -28.84
N SER A 265 -16.79 2.91 -29.47
CA SER A 265 -18.06 2.58 -28.84
C SER A 265 -18.16 1.06 -28.72
N MET A 266 -17.89 0.49 -27.54
CA MET A 266 -18.22 -0.90 -27.23
C MET A 266 -19.71 -0.97 -26.89
N ARG A 267 -20.52 -1.38 -27.88
CA ARG A 267 -21.92 -1.77 -27.68
C ARG A 267 -21.96 -3.16 -27.03
N PHE A 268 -22.51 -3.26 -25.83
CA PHE A 268 -23.00 -4.54 -25.30
C PHE A 268 -24.32 -4.89 -26.01
N SER A 269 -24.37 -6.07 -26.62
CA SER A 269 -25.58 -6.68 -27.16
C SER A 269 -26.17 -7.58 -26.08
N LEU A 270 -27.22 -7.12 -25.40
CA LEU A 270 -28.16 -8.00 -24.69
C LEU A 270 -29.39 -8.21 -25.59
N GLY A 271 -29.57 -9.43 -26.08
CA GLY A 271 -30.76 -9.82 -26.82
C GLY A 271 -31.84 -10.40 -25.92
N GLY A 272 -33.05 -9.82 -26.01
CA GLY A 272 -34.37 -10.37 -25.62
C GLY A 272 -34.65 -10.47 -24.11
N LEU A 273 -35.82 -10.16 -23.56
CA LEU A 273 -37.17 -9.92 -24.07
C LEU A 273 -37.91 -9.02 -23.05
N MET A 274 -38.66 -8.04 -23.53
CA MET A 274 -39.63 -7.18 -22.81
C MET A 274 -41.00 -7.92 -22.69
N PRO A 275 -42.03 -7.45 -21.92
CA PRO A 275 -42.34 -6.04 -21.68
C PRO A 275 -42.94 -5.59 -20.33
N GLY A 276 -42.86 -4.28 -20.09
CA GLY A 276 -43.99 -3.50 -19.56
C GLY A 276 -43.68 -2.63 -18.34
N GLY A 277 -43.65 -1.32 -18.52
CA GLY A 277 -43.73 -0.36 -17.40
C GLY A 277 -43.04 0.97 -17.67
N SER A 278 -43.77 1.91 -18.25
CA SER A 278 -43.38 3.32 -18.46
C SER A 278 -43.61 4.14 -17.18
N VAL A 279 -42.77 5.16 -16.93
CA VAL A 279 -43.14 6.60 -16.81
C VAL A 279 -42.08 7.38 -15.99
N SER A 280 -41.37 8.25 -16.71
CA SER A 280 -41.11 9.69 -16.45
C SER A 280 -40.70 10.18 -15.04
N SER A 281 -39.53 10.83 -14.94
CA SER A 281 -39.45 12.31 -14.81
C SER A 281 -38.01 12.82 -14.66
N ASN A 282 -37.69 13.84 -15.46
CA ASN A 282 -36.50 14.67 -15.39
C ASN A 282 -36.41 15.46 -14.08
N LYS A 283 -35.20 15.59 -13.52
CA LYS A 283 -34.83 16.78 -12.75
C LYS A 283 -33.36 17.14 -12.94
N THR A 284 -33.18 18.21 -13.69
CA THR A 284 -31.99 19.05 -13.84
C THR A 284 -31.54 19.57 -12.46
N LEU A 285 -30.27 19.37 -12.10
CA LEU A 285 -29.64 20.13 -11.03
C LEU A 285 -28.27 20.68 -11.48
N LYS A 286 -28.05 21.92 -11.03
CA LYS A 286 -27.18 22.95 -11.58
C LYS A 286 -25.72 22.73 -11.18
N LYS A 287 -24.82 23.07 -12.11
CA LYS A 287 -23.39 23.35 -11.86
C LYS A 287 -23.27 24.55 -10.91
N ALA A 288 -22.49 24.39 -9.84
CA ALA A 288 -21.94 25.49 -9.07
C ALA A 288 -20.42 25.52 -9.29
N SER A 289 -19.95 26.60 -9.89
CA SER A 289 -18.54 26.97 -9.99
C SER A 289 -18.04 27.39 -8.61
N LEU A 290 -16.90 26.87 -8.17
CA LEU A 290 -16.20 27.35 -6.98
C LEU A 290 -14.94 28.07 -7.44
N GLU A 291 -14.90 29.36 -7.12
CA GLU A 291 -13.82 30.28 -7.47
C GLU A 291 -12.58 30.04 -6.60
N ARG A 292 -11.43 30.25 -7.22
CA ARG A 292 -10.08 30.07 -6.71
C ARG A 292 -9.61 31.40 -6.13
N SER A 293 -9.39 31.47 -4.82
CA SER A 293 -8.70 32.60 -4.18
C SER A 293 -7.26 32.22 -3.85
N THR A 294 -6.34 33.00 -4.43
CA THR A 294 -4.90 33.03 -4.14
C THR A 294 -4.63 33.99 -3.00
N SER A 295 -3.85 33.59 -2.00
CA SER A 295 -3.22 34.51 -1.05
C SER A 295 -1.85 33.98 -0.62
N ASP A 296 -0.85 34.70 -1.12
CA ASP A 296 0.35 35.23 -0.46
C ASP A 296 1.34 34.31 0.28
N ASP A 297 2.57 34.45 -0.21
CA ASP A 297 3.83 33.82 0.14
C ASP A 297 4.36 34.30 1.51
N ASP A 298 4.73 33.36 2.39
CA ASP A 298 5.66 33.62 3.50
C ASP A 298 6.96 32.82 3.30
N GLU A 299 8.03 33.59 3.12
CA GLU A 299 9.39 33.22 2.77
C GLU A 299 10.13 32.62 3.98
N CYS A 300 10.27 31.29 4.06
CA CYS A 300 11.07 30.64 5.10
C CYS A 300 12.49 30.37 4.60
N ALA A 301 13.43 31.19 5.06
CA ALA A 301 14.86 31.04 4.80
C ALA A 301 15.50 29.97 5.70
N CYS A 302 15.87 28.81 5.14
CA CYS A 302 16.78 27.87 5.78
C CYS A 302 18.00 27.60 4.89
N ALA A 303 19.15 28.14 5.32
CA ALA A 303 20.44 27.92 4.71
C ALA A 303 20.93 26.48 4.98
N TYR A 304 21.23 25.74 3.92
CA TYR A 304 21.86 24.41 4.01
C TYR A 304 23.35 24.46 3.63
N PRO A 305 24.21 23.69 4.29
CA PRO A 305 25.56 23.41 3.80
C PRO A 305 25.51 22.43 2.61
N SER A 306 26.37 22.68 1.64
CA SER A 306 26.45 21.99 0.34
C SER A 306 26.73 20.48 0.44
N ALA A 307 26.05 19.74 -0.44
CA ALA A 307 26.25 18.32 -0.73
C ALA A 307 27.72 17.95 -1.01
N LEU A 308 28.19 16.88 -0.39
CA LEU A 308 29.41 16.18 -0.79
C LEU A 308 29.09 14.71 -1.11
N ASP A 309 29.61 14.30 -2.25
CA ASP A 309 29.63 12.96 -2.85
C ASP A 309 29.83 11.83 -1.83
N TYR A 310 28.87 10.90 -1.79
CA TYR A 310 28.98 9.66 -1.03
C TYR A 310 29.11 8.48 -1.99
N SER A 311 30.30 8.36 -2.59
CA SER A 311 30.71 7.14 -3.29
C SER A 311 32.21 6.97 -3.14
N SER A 312 32.62 6.27 -2.07
CA SER A 312 33.71 5.30 -2.08
C SER A 312 34.16 4.99 -0.65
N ALA A 313 34.43 3.70 -0.43
CA ALA A 313 35.02 3.09 0.76
C ALA A 313 34.05 2.79 1.91
N LEU A 314 33.48 1.58 1.90
CA LEU A 314 33.45 0.69 3.06
C LEU A 314 33.33 -0.76 2.57
N GLY A 315 34.15 -1.64 3.14
CA GLY A 315 34.21 -3.06 2.82
C GLY A 315 32.89 -3.77 3.15
N SER A 316 32.49 -4.63 2.23
CA SER A 316 31.25 -5.38 2.19
C SER A 316 31.10 -6.32 3.40
N MET A 317 30.22 -5.95 4.32
CA MET A 317 29.40 -6.92 5.02
C MET A 317 28.00 -6.79 4.40
N GLU A 318 27.76 -7.58 3.34
CA GLU A 318 26.48 -7.61 2.63
C GLU A 318 25.41 -8.16 3.58
N VAL A 319 24.74 -7.28 4.33
CA VAL A 319 23.35 -7.53 4.68
C VAL A 319 22.61 -7.38 3.36
N LYS A 320 22.26 -8.50 2.71
CA LYS A 320 21.37 -8.50 1.55
C LYS A 320 20.01 -7.98 2.00
N MET A 321 19.83 -6.66 2.02
CA MET A 321 18.50 -6.08 2.03
C MET A 321 17.87 -6.47 0.71
N GLU A 322 16.92 -7.39 0.78
CA GLU A 322 16.16 -7.81 -0.38
C GLU A 322 15.41 -6.59 -0.93
N GLU A 323 15.71 -6.19 -2.16
CA GLU A 323 15.12 -4.99 -2.75
C GLU A 323 13.62 -5.21 -2.99
N SER A 324 12.82 -4.17 -2.73
CA SER A 324 11.41 -4.18 -3.13
C SER A 324 11.32 -4.08 -4.65
N LEU A 325 10.42 -4.88 -5.24
CA LEU A 325 10.20 -4.90 -6.67
C LEU A 325 8.71 -4.63 -6.93
N GLY A 326 8.41 -3.53 -7.62
CA GLY A 326 7.05 -3.27 -8.09
C GLY A 326 6.59 -4.38 -9.05
N ALA A 327 5.35 -4.84 -8.89
CA ALA A 327 4.78 -5.84 -9.78
C ALA A 327 4.77 -5.31 -11.21
N THR A 328 5.13 -6.21 -12.14
CA THR A 328 5.04 -6.00 -13.59
C THR A 328 3.97 -6.88 -14.23
N SER A 329 3.44 -7.85 -13.47
CA SER A 329 2.26 -8.63 -13.84
C SER A 329 1.40 -8.94 -12.63
N THR A 330 0.09 -8.99 -12.87
CA THR A 330 -0.98 -9.32 -11.93
C THR A 330 -1.94 -10.25 -12.64
N TRP A 331 -2.40 -11.31 -11.97
CA TRP A 331 -3.34 -12.27 -12.54
C TRP A 331 -4.18 -12.89 -11.43
N VAL A 332 -5.29 -13.52 -11.81
CA VAL A 332 -6.13 -14.28 -10.90
C VAL A 332 -5.93 -15.75 -11.18
N GLU A 333 -5.65 -16.51 -10.14
CA GLU A 333 -5.43 -17.94 -10.20
C GLU A 333 -6.51 -18.66 -9.40
N GLU A 334 -7.10 -19.69 -9.98
CA GLU A 334 -8.01 -20.57 -9.26
C GLU A 334 -7.21 -21.67 -8.57
N ASP A 335 -7.26 -21.74 -7.25
CA ASP A 335 -6.48 -22.69 -6.46
C ASP A 335 -7.35 -23.37 -5.40
N VAL A 336 -6.88 -24.48 -4.86
CA VAL A 336 -7.50 -25.11 -3.69
C VAL A 336 -7.47 -24.12 -2.52
N ILE A 337 -8.54 -24.07 -1.74
CA ILE A 337 -8.61 -23.17 -0.59
C ILE A 337 -7.41 -23.38 0.36
N SER A 338 -6.73 -22.29 0.72
CA SER A 338 -5.59 -22.31 1.63
C SER A 338 -6.01 -22.20 3.10
N THR A 339 -5.10 -22.53 4.02
CA THR A 339 -5.37 -22.45 5.47
C THR A 339 -5.60 -21.00 5.89
N GLU A 340 -4.87 -20.05 5.30
CA GLU A 340 -5.04 -18.62 5.52
C GLU A 340 -6.42 -18.12 5.07
N GLN A 341 -6.92 -18.64 3.94
CA GLN A 341 -8.26 -18.32 3.45
C GLN A 341 -9.35 -18.90 4.35
N VAL A 342 -9.20 -20.14 4.84
CA VAL A 342 -10.10 -20.71 5.85
C VAL A 342 -10.12 -19.83 7.10
N MET A 343 -8.95 -19.44 7.60
CA MET A 343 -8.84 -18.59 8.78
C MET A 343 -9.45 -17.19 8.56
N ARG A 344 -9.31 -16.62 7.36
CA ARG A 344 -9.95 -15.36 6.96
C ARG A 344 -11.47 -15.50 6.94
N CYS A 345 -12.00 -16.56 6.34
CA CYS A 345 -13.43 -16.85 6.33
C CYS A 345 -13.98 -17.01 7.75
N TYR A 346 -13.31 -17.78 8.60
CA TYR A 346 -13.72 -17.99 9.99
C TYR A 346 -13.67 -16.71 10.84
N THR A 347 -12.63 -15.90 10.69
CA THR A 347 -12.54 -14.61 11.41
C THR A 347 -13.64 -13.66 10.95
N LYS A 348 -13.91 -13.62 9.64
CA LYS A 348 -14.92 -12.73 9.05
C LYS A 348 -16.35 -13.18 9.37
N SER A 349 -16.63 -14.48 9.43
CA SER A 349 -17.94 -15.00 9.82
C SER A 349 -18.26 -14.66 11.27
N LYS A 350 -17.28 -14.76 12.19
CA LYS A 350 -17.41 -14.26 13.57
C LYS A 350 -17.75 -12.76 13.61
N ALA A 351 -17.04 -11.94 12.85
CA ALA A 351 -17.26 -10.50 12.80
C ALA A 351 -18.67 -10.13 12.29
N LYS A 352 -19.11 -10.76 11.20
CA LYS A 352 -20.46 -10.55 10.64
C LYS A 352 -21.59 -10.95 11.57
N ARG A 353 -21.42 -12.01 12.35
CA ARG A 353 -22.43 -12.49 13.31
C ARG A 353 -22.52 -11.60 14.56
N ALA A 354 -21.49 -10.82 14.86
CA ALA A 354 -21.47 -9.86 15.96
C ALA A 354 -22.12 -8.49 15.61
N TYR A 355 -22.27 -8.18 14.32
CA TYR A 355 -22.82 -6.93 13.77
C TYR A 355 -24.27 -7.11 13.31
#